data_AF-A0A975JGZ0-F1
#
_entry.id   AF-A0A975JGZ0-F1
#
_cell.length_a   1.000
_cell.length_b   1.000
_cell.length_c   1.000
_cell.angle_alpha   90.00
_cell.angle_beta   90.00
_cell.angle_gamma   90.00
#
_symmetry.space_group_name_H-M   'P 1'
#
loop_
_entity.id
_entity.type
_entity.pdbx_description
1 polymer ?
#
loop_
_entity_poly.entity_id
_entity_poly.type
_entity_poly.pdbx_seq_one_letter_code
_entity_poly.pdbx_strand_id
1 'polypeptide(L)'
;MSSKDTNPDQLGDWQYLGREIWRRSWQPFKNVPFVFYVVLAIICLGGLGIWVEVIKGQLGQATDNSGLLTALSTFFPALIGSASLQLILSSTGNSDKILVSFSLLACFVSFFGVVLITVFYPVHPTWSLAAAIWFGIFAVWFWWFTNGDELTYQNAPIDAAAGGNTARAVKGNLSEFKVD
;
A
#
# COMPACT_ATOMS: atom_id res chain seq x y z
N MET A 1 6.62 43.73 7.77
CA MET A 1 7.74 42.84 8.15
C MET A 1 7.15 41.79 9.09
N SER A 2 6.60 40.72 8.53
CA SER A 2 5.89 39.68 9.29
C SER A 2 6.92 38.64 9.72
N SER A 3 7.09 38.51 11.04
CA SER A 3 7.95 37.50 11.66
C SER A 3 7.47 36.13 11.23
N LYS A 4 8.31 35.40 10.49
CA LYS A 4 8.19 33.95 10.37
C LYS A 4 8.35 33.40 11.78
N ASP A 5 7.25 33.01 12.40
CA ASP A 5 7.25 32.06 13.49
C ASP A 5 7.74 30.72 12.92
N THR A 6 9.07 30.57 12.82
CA THR A 6 9.68 29.28 12.55
C THR A 6 9.53 28.44 13.81
N ASN A 7 8.46 27.65 13.83
CA ASN A 7 8.27 26.59 14.80
C ASN A 7 9.48 25.63 14.68
N PRO A 8 10.29 25.42 15.74
CA PRO A 8 11.53 24.65 15.66
C PRO A 8 11.33 23.16 15.31
N ASP A 9 10.08 22.68 15.26
CA ASP A 9 9.69 21.31 14.94
C ASP A 9 9.23 21.09 13.48
N GLN A 10 9.33 22.09 12.60
CA GLN A 10 9.01 21.91 11.17
C GLN A 10 10.16 21.18 10.45
N LEU A 11 10.06 19.85 10.36
CA LEU A 11 10.91 19.05 9.48
C LEU A 11 10.76 19.53 8.03
N GLY A 12 11.87 19.60 7.29
CA GLY A 12 11.81 19.88 5.86
C GLY A 12 11.07 18.76 5.11
N ASP A 13 10.40 19.10 4.00
CA ASP A 13 9.53 18.18 3.25
C ASP A 13 10.20 16.83 2.90
N TRP A 14 11.48 16.86 2.52
CA TRP A 14 12.27 15.66 2.24
C TRP A 14 12.55 14.81 3.48
N GLN A 15 12.80 15.44 4.62
CA GLN A 15 13.01 14.75 5.89
C GLN A 15 11.71 14.15 6.41
N TYR A 16 10.59 14.87 6.23
CA TYR A 16 9.26 14.37 6.52
C TYR A 16 8.94 13.13 5.68
N LEU A 17 9.13 13.20 4.35
CA LEU A 17 8.89 12.08 3.45
C LEU A 17 9.76 10.87 3.81
N GLY A 18 11.06 11.07 4.03
CA GLY A 18 11.97 9.99 4.42
C GLY A 18 11.58 9.32 5.74
N ARG A 19 11.19 10.11 6.74
CA ARG A 19 10.69 9.58 8.02
C ARG A 19 9.41 8.77 7.84
N GLU A 20 8.50 9.25 7.01
CA GLU A 20 7.23 8.59 6.77
C GLU A 20 7.39 7.28 5.98
N ILE A 21 8.28 7.27 4.97
CA ILE A 21 8.72 6.06 4.27
C ILE A 21 9.30 5.04 5.23
N TRP A 22 10.21 5.46 6.10
CA TRP A 22 10.84 4.58 7.08
C TRP A 22 9.82 4.00 8.06
N ARG A 23 8.96 4.86 8.63
CA ARG A 23 7.94 4.48 9.60
C ARG A 23 6.96 3.46 9.01
N ARG A 24 6.37 3.75 7.84
CA ARG A 24 5.41 2.89 7.15
C ARG A 24 6.02 1.59 6.64
N SER A 25 7.32 1.57 6.36
CA SER A 25 8.01 0.32 5.97
C SER A 25 8.18 -0.62 7.17
N TRP A 26 8.50 -0.10 8.37
CA TRP A 26 8.90 -0.93 9.51
C TRP A 26 7.80 -1.21 10.53
N GLN A 27 6.87 -0.28 10.73
CA GLN A 27 5.78 -0.43 11.70
C GLN A 27 4.91 -1.69 11.49
N PRO A 28 4.57 -2.10 10.25
CA PRO A 28 3.60 -3.18 10.04
C PRO A 28 4.12 -4.58 10.37
N PHE A 29 5.44 -4.76 10.51
CA PHE A 29 6.04 -6.03 10.93
C PHE A 29 5.60 -6.50 12.32
N LYS A 30 5.06 -5.59 13.15
CA LYS A 30 4.53 -5.92 14.48
C LYS A 30 3.15 -6.58 14.44
N ASN A 31 2.43 -6.47 13.33
CA ASN A 31 1.06 -6.95 13.19
C ASN A 31 1.05 -8.25 12.38
N VAL A 32 0.94 -9.39 13.08
CA VAL A 32 0.87 -10.72 12.44
C VAL A 32 -0.23 -10.82 11.36
N PRO A 33 -1.47 -10.34 11.59
CA PRO A 33 -2.54 -10.42 10.57
C PRO A 33 -2.17 -9.70 9.27
N PHE A 34 -1.47 -8.57 9.37
CA PHE A 34 -1.02 -7.80 8.22
C PHE A 34 -0.02 -8.60 7.36
N VAL A 35 0.95 -9.24 8.00
CA VAL A 35 1.95 -10.06 7.29
C VAL A 35 1.30 -11.24 6.58
N PHE A 36 0.38 -11.94 7.25
CA PHE A 36 -0.38 -13.03 6.62
C PHE A 36 -1.23 -12.55 5.44
N TYR A 37 -1.85 -11.37 5.56
CA TYR A 37 -2.61 -10.79 4.46
C TYR A 37 -1.71 -10.49 3.25
N VAL A 38 -0.55 -9.89 3.45
CA VAL A 38 0.41 -9.63 2.36
C VAL A 38 0.83 -10.92 1.67
N VAL A 39 1.22 -11.93 2.44
CA VAL A 39 1.70 -13.20 1.86
C VAL A 39 0.59 -13.92 1.13
N LEU A 40 -0.58 -14.11 1.77
CA LEU A 40 -1.66 -14.89 1.18
C LEU A 40 -2.43 -14.10 0.12
N ALA A 41 -2.93 -12.92 0.45
CA ALA A 41 -3.81 -12.18 -0.45
C ALA A 41 -3.03 -11.48 -1.57
N ILE A 42 -1.89 -10.85 -1.27
CA ILE A 42 -1.16 -10.07 -2.28
C ILE A 42 -0.20 -10.94 -3.09
N ILE A 43 0.65 -11.73 -2.42
CA ILE A 43 1.68 -12.54 -3.10
C ILE A 43 1.08 -13.82 -3.70
N CYS A 44 0.32 -14.61 -2.94
CA CYS A 44 -0.24 -15.86 -3.45
C CYS A 44 -1.45 -15.62 -4.37
N LEU A 45 -2.51 -14.96 -3.88
CA LEU A 45 -3.75 -14.76 -4.65
C LEU A 45 -3.60 -13.66 -5.71
N GLY A 46 -3.06 -12.50 -5.36
CA GLY A 46 -2.83 -11.41 -6.32
C GLY A 46 -1.80 -11.78 -7.39
N GLY A 47 -0.80 -12.60 -7.04
CA GLY A 47 0.25 -13.07 -7.94
C GLY A 47 -0.11 -14.32 -8.76
N LEU A 48 -1.34 -14.82 -8.73
CA LEU A 48 -1.71 -16.09 -9.40
C LEU A 48 -1.29 -16.17 -10.86
N GLY A 49 -1.45 -15.09 -11.63
CA GLY A 49 -1.02 -15.06 -13.04
C GLY A 49 0.50 -15.26 -13.20
N ILE A 50 1.29 -14.71 -12.28
CA ILE A 50 2.75 -14.90 -12.26
C ILE A 50 3.08 -16.35 -11.90
N TRP A 51 2.42 -16.92 -10.88
CA TRP A 51 2.64 -18.31 -10.47
C TRP A 51 2.33 -19.31 -11.57
N VAL A 52 1.25 -19.10 -12.33
CA VAL A 52 0.89 -19.95 -13.46
C VAL A 52 2.01 -19.99 -14.50
N GLU A 53 2.59 -18.84 -14.85
CA GLU A 53 3.66 -18.76 -15.83
C GLU A 53 4.99 -19.33 -15.30
N VAL A 54 5.28 -19.13 -14.01
CA VAL A 54 6.43 -19.76 -13.36
C VAL A 54 6.31 -21.29 -13.39
N ILE A 55 5.14 -21.84 -13.07
CA ILE A 55 4.90 -23.29 -13.08
C ILE A 55 5.00 -23.84 -14.50
N LYS A 56 4.40 -23.17 -15.50
CA LYS A 56 4.56 -23.55 -16.93
C LYS A 56 6.02 -23.60 -17.34
N GLY A 57 6.83 -22.62 -16.90
CA GLY A 57 8.27 -22.60 -17.12
C GLY A 57 8.99 -23.81 -16.50
N GLN A 58 8.68 -24.15 -15.25
CA GLN A 58 9.28 -25.31 -14.56
C GLN A 58 8.87 -26.66 -15.17
N LEU A 59 7.65 -26.75 -15.72
CA LEU A 59 7.14 -27.94 -16.40
C LEU A 59 7.63 -28.05 -17.86
N GLY A 60 8.44 -27.10 -18.34
CA GLY A 60 8.90 -27.08 -19.74
C GLY A 60 7.79 -26.80 -20.75
N GLN A 61 6.67 -26.24 -20.31
CA GLN A 61 5.53 -25.88 -21.15
C GLN A 61 5.63 -24.46 -21.72
N ALA A 62 6.60 -23.67 -21.24
CA ALA A 62 6.86 -22.32 -21.73
C ALA A 62 7.94 -22.33 -22.81
N THR A 63 7.62 -21.83 -24.00
CA THR A 63 8.58 -21.65 -25.10
C THR A 63 9.47 -20.42 -24.88
N ASP A 64 8.95 -19.39 -24.21
CA ASP A 64 9.66 -18.17 -23.86
C ASP A 64 9.11 -17.52 -22.57
N ASN A 65 9.74 -16.42 -22.13
CA ASN A 65 9.33 -15.68 -20.93
C ASN A 65 8.28 -14.59 -21.20
N SER A 66 7.65 -14.59 -22.39
CA SER A 66 6.70 -13.54 -22.77
C SER A 66 5.46 -13.55 -21.87
N GLY A 67 4.94 -14.73 -21.54
CA GLY A 67 3.81 -14.90 -20.62
C GLY A 67 4.11 -14.34 -19.23
N LEU A 68 5.29 -14.65 -18.69
CA LEU A 68 5.75 -14.13 -17.40
C LEU A 68 5.88 -12.60 -17.41
N LEU A 69 6.42 -12.04 -18.50
CA LEU A 69 6.49 -10.58 -18.67
C LEU A 69 5.09 -9.96 -18.67
N THR A 70 4.15 -10.52 -19.42
CA THR A 70 2.76 -10.03 -19.47
C THR A 70 2.10 -10.10 -18.09
N ALA A 71 2.30 -11.20 -17.36
CA ALA A 71 1.78 -11.36 -16.00
C ALA A 71 2.34 -10.28 -15.05
N LEU A 72 3.65 -10.01 -15.09
CA LEU A 72 4.27 -8.96 -14.29
C LEU A 72 3.78 -7.57 -14.70
N SER A 73 3.78 -7.28 -16.00
CA SER A 73 3.37 -5.99 -16.60
C SER A 73 1.91 -5.64 -16.39
N THR A 74 1.07 -6.61 -16.01
CA THR A 74 -0.32 -6.35 -15.59
C THR A 74 -0.46 -6.28 -14.08
N PHE A 75 0.32 -7.07 -13.34
CA PHE A 75 0.30 -7.09 -11.88
C PHE A 75 0.80 -5.78 -11.24
N PHE A 76 2.03 -5.36 -11.56
CA PHE A 76 2.64 -4.24 -10.84
C PHE A 76 1.93 -2.88 -11.04
N PRO A 77 1.48 -2.46 -12.24
CA PRO A 77 0.81 -1.16 -12.38
C PRO A 77 -0.60 -1.19 -11.75
N ALA A 78 -1.27 -2.34 -11.76
CA ALA A 78 -2.58 -2.49 -11.10
C ALA A 78 -2.44 -2.36 -9.58
N LEU A 79 -1.43 -3.01 -9.00
CA LEU A 79 -1.18 -2.96 -7.56
C LEU A 79 -0.68 -1.56 -7.12
N ILE A 80 0.27 -0.98 -7.83
CA ILE A 80 0.75 0.38 -7.54
C ILE A 80 -0.36 1.40 -7.76
N GLY A 81 -1.08 1.35 -8.88
CA GLY A 81 -2.15 2.30 -9.18
C GLY A 81 -3.28 2.28 -8.15
N SER A 82 -3.72 1.09 -7.72
CA SER A 82 -4.74 0.94 -6.68
C SER A 82 -4.25 1.43 -5.30
N ALA A 83 -3.04 1.06 -4.88
CA ALA A 83 -2.43 1.56 -3.65
C ALA A 83 -2.20 3.08 -3.70
N SER A 84 -1.80 3.62 -4.85
CA SER A 84 -1.61 5.05 -5.05
C SER A 84 -2.91 5.81 -4.83
N LEU A 85 -4.02 5.30 -5.37
CA LEU A 85 -5.34 5.90 -5.17
C LEU A 85 -5.77 5.86 -3.71
N GLN A 86 -5.57 4.73 -3.02
CA GLN A 86 -5.83 4.62 -1.58
C GLN A 86 -5.04 5.66 -0.78
N LEU A 87 -3.74 5.79 -1.08
CA LEU A 87 -2.87 6.76 -0.41
C LEU A 87 -3.30 8.19 -0.68
N ILE A 88 -3.68 8.52 -1.92
CA ILE A 88 -4.15 9.87 -2.29
C ILE A 88 -5.44 10.19 -1.52
N LEU A 89 -6.43 9.30 -1.54
CA LEU A 89 -7.71 9.52 -0.85
C LEU A 89 -7.51 9.68 0.67
N SER A 90 -6.67 8.83 1.27
CA SER A 90 -6.34 8.93 2.70
C SER A 90 -5.55 10.19 3.04
N SER A 91 -4.66 10.65 2.15
CA SER A 91 -3.77 11.79 2.42
C SER A 91 -4.45 13.13 2.14
N THR A 92 -5.35 13.19 1.15
CA THR A 92 -6.18 14.37 0.88
C THR A 92 -7.07 14.69 2.08
N GLY A 93 -7.65 13.69 2.74
CA GLY A 93 -8.41 13.88 3.98
C GLY A 93 -7.58 14.50 5.12
N ASN A 94 -6.27 14.23 5.14
CA ASN A 94 -5.33 14.75 6.15
C ASN A 94 -4.52 15.97 5.67
N SER A 95 -4.83 16.53 4.49
CA SER A 95 -4.10 17.64 3.86
C SER A 95 -2.59 17.41 3.65
N ASP A 96 -2.15 16.16 3.56
CA ASP A 96 -0.74 15.81 3.32
C ASP A 96 -0.43 15.78 1.81
N LYS A 97 0.00 16.95 1.30
CA LYS A 97 0.35 17.13 -0.11
C LYS A 97 1.63 16.39 -0.53
N ILE A 98 2.48 16.02 0.42
CA ILE A 98 3.77 15.37 0.16
C ILE A 98 3.49 13.91 -0.23
N LEU A 99 2.69 13.20 0.57
CA LEU A 99 2.30 11.82 0.25
C LEU A 99 1.45 11.72 -1.01
N VAL A 100 0.57 12.70 -1.28
CA VAL A 100 -0.19 12.77 -2.54
C VAL A 100 0.76 12.87 -3.74
N SER A 101 1.74 13.79 -3.67
CA SER A 101 2.71 13.98 -4.76
C SER A 101 3.58 12.74 -4.97
N PHE A 102 4.05 12.12 -3.88
CA PHE A 102 4.81 10.87 -3.94
C PHE A 102 3.99 9.73 -4.56
N SER A 103 2.72 9.62 -4.20
CA SER A 103 1.80 8.62 -4.74
C SER A 103 1.55 8.79 -6.24
N LEU A 104 1.34 10.03 -6.70
CA LEU A 104 1.19 10.36 -8.12
C LEU A 104 2.46 10.02 -8.91
N LEU A 105 3.64 10.31 -8.34
CA LEU A 105 4.91 9.96 -8.95
C LEU A 105 5.07 8.44 -9.10
N ALA A 106 4.81 7.67 -8.02
CA ALA A 106 4.88 6.22 -8.06
C ALA A 106 3.92 5.62 -9.10
N CYS A 107 2.69 6.15 -9.15
CA CYS A 107 1.68 5.78 -10.15
C CYS A 107 2.20 6.05 -11.56
N PHE A 108 2.67 7.27 -11.85
CA PHE A 108 3.21 7.65 -13.16
C PHE A 108 4.38 6.77 -13.58
N VAL A 109 5.35 6.55 -12.69
CA VAL A 109 6.53 5.71 -12.94
C VAL A 109 6.13 4.26 -13.23
N SER A 110 5.09 3.74 -12.57
CA SER A 110 4.58 2.39 -12.85
C SER A 110 3.99 2.27 -14.26
N PHE A 111 3.04 3.13 -14.64
CA PHE A 111 2.42 3.05 -15.97
C PHE A 111 3.42 3.32 -17.09
N PHE A 112 4.29 4.30 -16.91
CA PHE A 112 5.36 4.57 -17.87
C PHE A 112 6.37 3.42 -17.93
N GLY A 113 6.67 2.79 -16.79
CA GLY A 113 7.53 1.62 -16.69
C GLY A 113 7.02 0.44 -17.52
N VAL A 114 5.71 0.14 -17.48
CA VAL A 114 5.09 -0.90 -18.32
C VAL A 114 5.36 -0.65 -19.80
N VAL A 115 5.14 0.59 -20.25
CA VAL A 115 5.32 0.99 -21.65
C VAL A 115 6.79 0.78 -22.07
N LEU A 116 7.74 1.29 -21.28
CA LEU A 116 9.16 1.12 -21.56
C LEU A 116 9.57 -0.36 -21.60
N ILE A 117 9.22 -1.12 -20.56
CA ILE A 117 9.56 -2.55 -20.45
C ILE A 117 9.05 -3.32 -21.67
N THR A 118 7.81 -3.05 -22.08
CA THR A 118 7.16 -3.73 -23.21
C THR A 118 7.82 -3.37 -24.54
N VAL A 119 8.10 -2.08 -24.77
CA VAL A 119 8.75 -1.61 -26.02
C VAL A 119 10.16 -2.17 -26.16
N PHE A 120 10.93 -2.25 -25.08
CA PHE A 120 12.32 -2.70 -25.11
C PHE A 120 12.50 -4.22 -25.00
N TYR A 121 11.45 -4.98 -24.67
CA TYR A 121 11.54 -6.43 -24.50
C TYR A 121 12.09 -7.20 -25.72
N PRO A 122 11.70 -6.88 -26.98
CA PRO A 122 12.25 -7.58 -28.14
C PRO A 122 13.76 -7.38 -28.33
N VAL A 123 14.31 -6.27 -27.84
CA VAL A 123 15.73 -5.91 -28.00
C VAL A 123 16.56 -6.38 -26.79
N HIS A 124 16.00 -6.26 -25.59
CA HIS A 124 16.68 -6.55 -24.33
C HIS A 124 15.81 -7.38 -23.37
N PRO A 125 15.48 -8.63 -23.72
CA PRO A 125 14.50 -9.43 -22.98
C PRO A 125 14.89 -9.67 -21.52
N THR A 126 16.17 -9.95 -21.25
CA THR A 126 16.67 -10.18 -19.89
C THR A 126 16.55 -8.93 -19.01
N TRP A 127 16.90 -7.76 -19.54
CA TRP A 127 16.82 -6.49 -18.80
C TRP A 127 15.38 -6.06 -18.58
N SER A 128 14.52 -6.19 -19.60
CA SER A 128 13.09 -5.92 -19.46
C SER A 128 12.42 -6.83 -18.44
N LEU A 129 12.75 -8.12 -18.44
CA LEU A 129 12.22 -9.06 -17.44
C LEU A 129 12.74 -8.74 -16.03
N ALA A 130 14.04 -8.43 -15.88
CA ALA A 130 14.61 -8.03 -14.60
C ALA A 130 13.95 -6.74 -14.07
N ALA A 131 13.71 -5.75 -14.93
CA ALA A 131 12.98 -4.54 -14.58
C ALA A 131 11.54 -4.86 -14.14
N ALA A 132 10.81 -5.71 -14.87
CA ALA A 132 9.46 -6.12 -14.51
C ALA A 132 9.39 -6.81 -13.13
N ILE A 133 10.38 -7.66 -12.80
CA ILE A 133 10.51 -8.29 -11.48
C ILE A 133 10.73 -7.22 -10.40
N TRP A 134 11.65 -6.27 -10.63
CA TRP A 134 11.90 -5.17 -9.70
C TRP A 134 10.66 -4.31 -9.46
N PHE A 135 9.91 -3.99 -10.52
CA PHE A 135 8.62 -3.30 -10.41
C PHE A 135 7.58 -4.14 -9.64
N GLY A 136 7.56 -5.46 -9.81
CA GLY A 136 6.73 -6.36 -9.02
C GLY A 136 7.05 -6.33 -7.53
N ILE A 137 8.34 -6.39 -7.16
CA ILE A 137 8.79 -6.26 -5.77
C ILE A 137 8.42 -4.88 -5.21
N PHE A 138 8.70 -3.82 -5.98
CA PHE A 138 8.34 -2.45 -5.60
C PHE A 138 6.83 -2.29 -5.42
N ALA A 139 6.01 -2.95 -6.24
CA ALA A 139 4.55 -2.89 -6.10
C ALA A 139 4.07 -3.50 -4.79
N VAL A 140 4.61 -4.65 -4.38
CA VAL A 140 4.29 -5.26 -3.09
C VAL A 140 4.76 -4.36 -1.95
N TRP A 141 5.96 -3.79 -2.04
CA TRP A 141 6.45 -2.83 -1.04
C TRP A 141 5.61 -1.55 -0.98
N PHE A 142 5.16 -1.03 -2.13
CA PHE A 142 4.37 0.19 -2.19
C PHE A 142 2.96 -0.02 -1.64
N TRP A 143 2.38 -1.20 -1.92
CA TRP A 143 1.13 -1.64 -1.29
C TRP A 143 1.30 -1.74 0.23
N TRP A 144 2.39 -2.36 0.70
CA TRP A 144 2.75 -2.48 2.12
C TRP A 144 2.87 -1.11 2.78
N PHE A 145 3.63 -0.20 2.16
CA PHE A 145 3.82 1.18 2.61
C PHE A 145 2.49 1.93 2.74
N THR A 146 1.58 1.73 1.79
CA THR A 146 0.28 2.40 1.77
C THR A 146 -0.63 1.88 2.89
N ASN A 147 -0.71 0.55 3.04
CA ASN A 147 -1.69 -0.12 3.89
C ASN A 147 -1.16 -0.47 5.29
N GLY A 148 0.14 -0.23 5.54
CA GLY A 148 0.83 -0.65 6.75
C GLY A 148 0.28 -0.08 8.06
N ASP A 149 -0.40 1.07 7.98
CA ASP A 149 -1.00 1.74 9.13
C ASP A 149 -2.52 1.57 9.23
N GLU A 150 -3.13 0.77 8.34
CA GLU A 150 -4.58 0.59 8.39
C GLU A 150 -5.02 -0.06 9.70
N LEU A 151 -5.99 0.57 10.35
CA LEU A 151 -6.59 0.09 11.60
C LEU A 151 -7.18 -1.32 11.46
N THR A 152 -7.60 -1.70 10.24
CA THR A 152 -8.12 -3.03 9.90
C THR A 152 -7.20 -4.17 10.35
N TYR A 153 -5.88 -3.96 10.30
CA TYR A 153 -4.90 -4.99 10.65
C TYR A 153 -4.28 -4.81 12.04
N GLN A 154 -4.72 -3.80 12.78
CA GLN A 154 -4.28 -3.55 14.14
C GLN A 154 -5.21 -4.28 15.10
N ASN A 155 -4.63 -5.08 15.99
CA ASN A 155 -5.40 -5.71 17.04
C ASN A 155 -5.96 -4.62 17.96
N ALA A 156 -7.26 -4.68 18.25
CA ALA A 156 -7.80 -3.91 19.35
C ALA A 156 -7.07 -4.29 20.65
N PRO A 157 -6.86 -3.35 21.58
CA PRO A 157 -6.41 -3.69 22.93
C PRO A 157 -7.28 -4.83 23.50
N ILE A 158 -6.67 -5.81 24.17
CA ILE A 158 -7.42 -6.91 24.80
C ILE A 158 -8.44 -6.35 25.82
N ASP A 159 -8.14 -5.19 26.40
CA ASP A 159 -9.00 -4.44 27.31
C ASP A 159 -9.87 -3.37 26.61
N ALA A 160 -9.96 -3.39 25.28
CA ALA A 160 -10.84 -2.48 24.55
C ALA A 160 -12.29 -2.81 24.92
N ALA A 161 -12.99 -1.82 25.46
CA ALA A 161 -14.36 -1.98 25.92
C ALA A 161 -15.29 -2.37 24.77
N ALA A 162 -15.56 -3.68 24.60
CA ALA A 162 -16.56 -4.20 23.67
C ALA A 162 -18.01 -3.81 24.08
N GLY A 163 -18.16 -3.36 25.32
CA GLY A 163 -19.27 -2.58 25.83
C GLY A 163 -18.72 -1.74 26.98
N GLY A 164 -19.04 -0.44 27.01
CA GLY A 164 -18.58 0.45 28.08
C GLY A 164 -18.97 -0.06 29.47
N ASN A 165 -18.32 0.50 30.51
CA ASN A 165 -18.60 0.17 31.91
C ASN A 165 -20.11 0.19 32.22
N THR A 166 -20.69 -0.96 32.59
CA THR A 166 -22.11 -1.09 32.95
C THR A 166 -22.49 -0.33 34.22
N ALA A 167 -21.50 0.08 35.03
CA ALA A 167 -21.68 0.94 36.19
C ALA A 167 -21.64 2.44 35.85
N ARG A 168 -21.44 2.82 34.58
CA ARG A 168 -21.51 4.23 34.17
C ARG A 168 -22.96 4.69 34.26
N ALA A 169 -23.21 5.72 35.07
CA ALA A 169 -24.51 6.36 35.16
C ALA A 169 -25.00 6.79 33.76
N VAL A 170 -26.18 6.30 33.38
CA VAL A 170 -26.81 6.64 32.11
C VAL A 170 -27.08 8.15 32.11
N LYS A 171 -26.59 8.87 31.09
CA LYS A 171 -26.92 10.28 30.89
C LYS A 171 -28.33 10.35 30.31
N GLY A 172 -29.32 10.38 31.20
CA GLY A 172 -30.74 10.52 30.89
C GLY A 172 -31.56 10.32 32.15
N ASN A 173 -32.59 11.13 32.34
CA ASN A 173 -33.63 10.89 33.34
C ASN A 173 -34.96 10.65 32.61
N LEU A 174 -35.89 9.97 33.28
CA LEU A 174 -37.24 9.75 32.75
C LEU A 174 -38.18 10.93 33.03
N SER A 175 -37.64 12.07 33.47
CA SER A 175 -38.42 13.21 33.98
C SER A 175 -39.28 13.88 32.89
N GLU A 176 -39.00 13.61 31.62
CA GLU A 176 -39.78 14.11 30.48
C GLU A 176 -40.68 13.04 29.83
N PHE A 177 -40.67 11.80 30.30
CA PHE A 177 -41.59 10.77 29.82
C PHE A 177 -42.96 10.93 30.50
N LYS A 178 -43.88 11.63 29.85
CA LYS A 178 -45.31 11.56 30.17
C LYS A 178 -45.90 10.33 29.50
N VAL A 179 -46.52 9.48 30.31
CA VAL A 179 -47.35 8.38 29.82
C VAL A 179 -48.78 8.90 29.85
N ASP A 180 -49.41 9.00 28.69
CA ASP A 180 -50.85 9.28 28.57
C ASP A 180 -51.67 8.04 28.95
#